data_AF-A0A3N9VGI0-F1
#
_entry.id   AF-A0A3N9VGI0-F1
#
_cell.length_a   1.000
_cell.length_b   1.000
_cell.length_c   1.000
_cell.angle_alpha   90.00
_cell.angle_beta   90.00
_cell.angle_gamma   90.00
#
_symmetry.space_group_name_H-M   'P 1'
#
loop_
_entity.id
_entity.type
_entity.pdbx_description
1 polymer ?
#
loop_
_entity_poly.entity_id
_entity_poly.type
_entity_poly.pdbx_seq_one_letter_code
_entity_poly.pdbx_strand_id
1 'polypeptide(L)'
;MKFVRRKFSVQKIGRNEPCPCGSGKKYKKCCLAKEQGNAIRLRDESTVAKTALDWLSSLFPEAVRTAVQTGLFSGLKKAEKQLLDELAAEKKELLTINIGEWLLTDAKIAVQGDVKPVRELLLGQDGLSLSDVGRSWLTALGTRPLSLYEVHQVNPGVGILLKDLLSSESPDVWVAESKLSRSLVLWDIFGARLVQNEEECKLSGAVYPFLREEATSCKAKILRKIKGLDPCSESAREICCGVITTEWLRSLVISHSADSAEGTVLDQLIDLSSDSFDKWAEEPLDVLGSRSPRNALRTAAGRRAVVELLKNYENQNAHHVRLFGGEAFAFEPLWDLLGLKRDGE
;
A
#
# COMPACT_ATOMS: atom_id res chain seq x y z
N MET A 1 -46.25 -5.32 -9.73
CA MET A 1 -45.80 -4.74 -8.44
C MET A 1 -44.73 -3.70 -8.73
N LYS A 2 -44.88 -2.46 -8.22
CA LYS A 2 -43.94 -1.36 -8.46
C LYS A 2 -42.68 -1.56 -7.59
N PHE A 3 -41.51 -1.64 -8.22
CA PHE A 3 -40.22 -1.65 -7.51
C PHE A 3 -39.96 -0.26 -6.90
N VAL A 4 -39.97 -0.17 -5.58
CA VAL A 4 -39.60 1.04 -4.84
C VAL A 4 -38.08 1.02 -4.65
N ARG A 5 -37.36 1.91 -5.35
CA ARG A 5 -35.93 2.18 -5.07
C ARG A 5 -35.80 2.73 -3.64
N ARG A 6 -35.33 1.92 -2.69
CA ARG A 6 -34.89 2.42 -1.37
C ARG A 6 -33.59 3.20 -1.57
N LYS A 7 -33.65 4.53 -1.47
CA LYS A 7 -32.48 5.38 -1.23
C LYS A 7 -31.90 4.99 0.13
N PHE A 8 -30.71 4.40 0.17
CA PHE A 8 -29.93 4.35 1.40
C PHE A 8 -29.42 5.77 1.70
N SER A 9 -30.16 6.51 2.53
CA SER A 9 -29.62 7.71 3.17
C SER A 9 -28.74 7.26 4.34
N VAL A 10 -27.42 7.42 4.23
CA VAL A 10 -26.54 7.37 5.40
C VAL A 10 -27.04 8.43 6.37
N GLN A 11 -27.70 8.02 7.46
CA GLN A 11 -28.16 8.97 8.47
C GLN A 11 -26.93 9.69 9.03
N LYS A 12 -26.88 11.02 8.86
CA LYS A 12 -25.84 11.85 9.48
C LYS A 12 -26.03 11.79 10.99
N ILE A 13 -25.09 11.16 11.69
CA ILE A 13 -25.07 11.08 13.16
C ILE A 13 -25.10 12.50 13.73
N GLY A 14 -26.03 12.74 14.66
CA GLY A 14 -26.15 14.03 15.33
C GLY A 14 -24.92 14.31 16.19
N ARG A 15 -24.36 15.54 16.12
CA ARG A 15 -23.17 15.95 16.88
C ARG A 15 -23.23 15.65 18.39
N ASN A 16 -24.43 15.60 18.98
CA ASN A 16 -24.63 15.34 20.40
C ASN A 16 -25.02 13.89 20.73
N GLU A 17 -25.22 13.03 19.73
CA GLU A 17 -25.59 11.62 19.92
C GLU A 17 -24.43 10.80 20.49
N PRO A 18 -24.71 9.65 21.15
CA PRO A 18 -23.68 8.69 21.52
C PRO A 18 -22.82 8.29 20.32
N CYS A 19 -21.51 8.29 20.50
CA CYS A 19 -20.56 8.01 19.43
C CYS A 19 -20.61 6.52 19.03
N PRO A 20 -20.69 6.18 17.72
CA PRO A 20 -20.87 4.80 17.25
C PRO A 20 -19.65 3.90 17.49
N CYS A 21 -18.49 4.47 17.86
CA CYS A 21 -17.28 3.72 18.19
C CYS A 21 -17.32 3.00 19.56
N GLY A 22 -18.45 3.04 20.27
CA GLY A 22 -18.61 2.38 21.56
C GLY A 22 -17.98 3.11 22.75
N SER A 23 -17.47 4.34 22.57
CA SER A 23 -16.76 5.08 23.63
C SER A 23 -17.63 5.64 24.75
N GLY A 24 -18.96 5.60 24.61
CA GLY A 24 -19.91 6.23 25.56
C GLY A 24 -19.92 7.77 25.56
N LYS A 25 -19.07 8.44 24.77
CA LYS A 25 -19.00 9.90 24.66
C LYS A 25 -19.95 10.44 23.58
N LYS A 26 -20.31 11.73 23.64
CA LYS A 26 -21.03 12.43 22.54
C LYS A 26 -20.13 12.46 21.28
N TYR A 27 -20.70 12.26 20.08
CA TYR A 27 -19.96 12.22 18.81
C TYR A 27 -19.02 13.43 18.62
N LYS A 28 -19.48 14.65 18.93
CA LYS A 28 -18.66 15.88 18.87
C LYS A 28 -17.45 15.93 19.81
N LYS A 29 -17.45 15.12 20.87
CA LYS A 29 -16.35 15.03 21.86
C LYS A 29 -15.51 13.76 21.67
N CYS A 30 -15.77 12.99 20.61
CA CYS A 30 -15.09 11.74 20.32
C CYS A 30 -14.67 11.69 18.85
N CYS A 31 -15.24 10.81 18.02
CA CYS A 31 -14.80 10.62 16.64
C CYS A 31 -14.80 11.91 15.82
N LEU A 32 -15.78 12.80 15.98
CA LEU A 32 -15.77 14.08 15.25
C LEU A 32 -14.62 15.01 15.70
N ALA A 33 -14.28 15.04 16.99
CA ALA A 33 -13.14 15.83 17.47
C ALA A 33 -11.81 15.23 16.99
N LYS A 34 -11.72 13.89 16.94
CA LYS A 34 -10.58 13.17 16.36
C LYS A 34 -10.46 13.43 14.86
N GLU A 35 -11.57 13.41 14.12
CA GLU A 35 -11.63 13.74 12.70
C GLU A 35 -11.16 15.18 12.45
N GLN A 36 -11.61 16.14 13.27
CA GLN A 36 -11.19 17.55 13.17
C GLN A 36 -9.71 17.75 13.52
N GLY A 37 -9.22 17.13 14.61
CA GLY A 37 -7.81 17.15 14.96
C GLY A 37 -6.93 16.52 13.89
N ASN A 38 -7.37 15.40 13.31
CA ASN A 38 -6.69 14.75 12.20
C ASN A 38 -6.68 15.60 10.93
N ALA A 39 -7.76 16.30 10.61
CA ALA A 39 -7.80 17.19 9.46
C ALA A 39 -6.83 18.38 9.59
N ILE A 40 -6.68 18.94 10.80
CA ILE A 40 -5.69 20.00 11.07
C ILE A 40 -4.28 19.44 10.94
N ARG A 41 -3.97 18.31 11.60
CA ARG A 41 -2.66 17.65 11.51
C ARG A 41 -2.29 17.34 10.05
N LEU A 42 -3.17 16.69 9.29
CA LEU A 42 -2.93 16.38 7.86
C LEU A 42 -2.63 17.62 7.02
N ARG A 43 -3.27 18.75 7.33
CA ARG A 43 -3.01 20.03 6.66
C ARG A 43 -1.62 20.56 7.02
N ASP A 44 -1.24 20.49 8.29
CA ASP A 44 0.08 20.91 8.76
C ASP A 44 1.17 20.02 8.15
N GLU A 45 0.99 18.70 8.16
CA GLU A 45 1.90 17.72 7.55
C GLU A 45 2.08 17.96 6.04
N SER A 46 0.97 18.12 5.30
CA SER A 46 1.01 18.45 3.87
C SER A 46 1.71 19.78 3.60
N THR A 47 1.56 20.75 4.50
CA THR A 47 2.26 22.04 4.41
C THR A 47 3.76 21.85 4.62
N VAL A 48 4.17 21.07 5.62
CA VAL A 48 5.59 20.78 5.89
C VAL A 48 6.24 20.05 4.72
N ALA A 49 5.60 19.02 4.17
CA ALA A 49 6.10 18.29 3.01
C ALA A 49 6.33 19.23 1.81
N LYS A 50 5.33 20.07 1.50
CA LYS A 50 5.41 21.04 0.43
C LYS A 50 6.54 22.04 0.66
N THR A 51 6.62 22.65 1.85
CA THR A 51 7.67 23.61 2.19
C THR A 51 9.07 22.99 2.08
N ALA A 52 9.23 21.73 2.50
CA ALA A 52 10.49 21.00 2.36
C ALA A 52 10.89 20.75 0.90
N LEU A 53 9.94 20.32 0.06
CA LEU A 53 10.18 20.10 -1.36
C LEU A 53 10.45 21.41 -2.11
N ASP A 54 9.73 22.49 -1.80
CA ASP A 54 9.94 23.82 -2.39
C ASP A 54 11.32 24.37 -2.02
N TRP A 55 11.73 24.23 -0.76
CA TRP A 55 13.06 24.63 -0.29
C TRP A 55 14.17 23.83 -0.99
N LEU A 56 14.02 22.51 -1.06
CA LEU A 56 14.99 21.62 -1.69
C LEU A 56 15.15 21.94 -3.18
N SER A 57 14.04 22.15 -3.88
CA SER A 57 14.03 22.44 -5.32
C SER A 57 14.55 23.84 -5.63
N SER A 58 14.39 24.79 -4.71
CA SER A 58 14.91 26.16 -4.88
C SER A 58 16.42 26.23 -4.69
N LEU A 59 16.97 25.52 -3.70
CA LEU A 59 18.40 25.56 -3.40
C LEU A 59 19.23 24.59 -4.23
N PHE A 60 18.66 23.43 -4.60
CA PHE A 60 19.40 22.33 -5.23
C PHE A 60 18.70 21.77 -6.48
N PRO A 61 18.22 22.59 -7.44
CA PRO A 61 17.38 22.13 -8.55
C PRO A 61 18.03 21.02 -9.39
N GLU A 62 19.30 21.18 -9.76
CA GLU A 62 20.00 20.19 -10.59
C GLU A 62 20.41 18.93 -9.82
N ALA A 63 20.73 19.06 -8.52
CA ALA A 63 21.04 17.91 -7.69
C ALA A 63 19.78 17.06 -7.43
N VAL A 64 18.62 17.70 -7.21
CA VAL A 64 17.32 17.02 -7.12
C VAL A 64 16.99 16.30 -8.42
N ARG A 65 17.09 16.99 -9.57
CA ARG A 65 16.84 16.40 -10.90
C ARG A 65 17.71 15.17 -11.13
N THR A 66 18.99 15.28 -10.79
CA THR A 66 19.96 14.18 -10.92
C THR A 66 19.59 13.03 -10.00
N ALA A 67 19.29 13.28 -8.72
CA ALA A 67 18.92 12.25 -7.77
C ALA A 67 17.66 11.48 -8.20
N VAL A 68 16.65 12.14 -8.77
CA VAL A 68 15.47 11.43 -9.30
C VAL A 68 15.85 10.53 -10.48
N GLN A 69 16.68 11.03 -11.41
CA GLN A 69 17.05 10.29 -12.63
C GLN A 69 18.00 9.12 -12.38
N THR A 70 18.96 9.29 -11.46
CA THR A 70 20.05 8.33 -11.18
C THR A 70 19.85 7.57 -9.87
N GLY A 71 18.89 7.97 -9.04
CA GLY A 71 18.47 7.28 -7.83
C GLY A 71 17.14 6.57 -8.06
N LEU A 72 16.02 7.29 -7.97
CA LEU A 72 14.68 6.71 -8.06
C LEU A 72 14.44 5.96 -9.38
N PHE A 73 14.87 6.52 -10.52
CA PHE A 73 14.68 5.91 -11.84
C PHE A 73 15.86 5.05 -12.30
N SER A 74 16.82 4.77 -11.43
CA SER A 74 18.03 4.00 -11.79
C SER A 74 17.72 2.59 -12.31
N GLY A 75 16.70 1.94 -11.76
CA GLY A 75 16.30 0.58 -12.11
C GLY A 75 15.52 0.45 -13.43
N LEU A 76 15.19 1.57 -14.10
CA LEU A 76 14.36 1.58 -15.30
C LEU A 76 15.20 1.65 -16.58
N LYS A 77 14.75 0.91 -17.61
CA LYS A 77 15.25 1.01 -18.98
C LYS A 77 14.87 2.35 -19.60
N LYS A 78 15.63 2.78 -20.62
CA LYS A 78 15.36 4.04 -21.34
C LYS A 78 13.92 4.13 -21.87
N ALA A 79 13.39 3.05 -22.43
CA ALA A 79 12.01 3.00 -22.93
C ALA A 79 10.98 3.14 -21.79
N GLU A 80 11.22 2.51 -20.63
CA GLU A 80 10.33 2.63 -19.45
C GLU A 80 10.32 4.08 -18.93
N LYS A 81 11.47 4.77 -18.92
CA LYS A 81 11.56 6.18 -18.53
C LYS A 81 10.75 7.09 -19.45
N GLN A 82 10.76 6.85 -20.76
CA GLN A 82 9.99 7.63 -21.72
C GLN A 82 8.49 7.48 -21.50
N LEU A 83 8.03 6.27 -21.17
CA LEU A 83 6.62 6.01 -20.88
C LEU A 83 6.13 6.70 -19.59
N LEU A 84 7.02 7.01 -18.64
CA LEU A 84 6.66 7.81 -17.46
C LEU A 84 6.22 9.23 -17.84
N ASP A 85 6.84 9.83 -18.87
CA ASP A 85 6.50 11.16 -19.37
C ASP A 85 5.12 11.18 -20.05
N GLU A 86 4.65 10.03 -20.54
CA GLU A 86 3.40 9.84 -21.27
C GLU A 86 2.21 9.46 -20.37
N LEU A 87 2.45 9.20 -19.08
CA LEU A 87 1.41 8.81 -18.13
C LEU A 87 0.20 9.75 -18.11
N ALA A 88 -0.98 9.17 -17.89
CA ALA A 88 -2.21 9.90 -17.62
C ALA A 88 -2.08 10.80 -16.38
N ALA A 89 -2.87 11.87 -16.32
CA ALA A 89 -2.76 12.90 -15.27
C ALA A 89 -2.86 12.31 -13.85
N GLU A 90 -3.77 11.37 -13.62
CA GLU A 90 -3.95 10.71 -12.32
C GLU A 90 -2.72 9.90 -11.89
N LYS A 91 -2.11 9.16 -12.82
CA LYS A 91 -0.86 8.41 -12.58
C LYS A 91 0.33 9.34 -12.37
N LYS A 92 0.36 10.50 -13.03
CA LYS A 92 1.38 11.55 -12.83
C LYS A 92 1.28 12.20 -11.46
N GLU A 93 0.07 12.44 -10.96
CA GLU A 93 -0.15 12.96 -9.60
C GLU A 93 0.39 11.98 -8.56
N LEU A 94 0.04 10.70 -8.70
CA LEU A 94 0.59 9.63 -7.85
C LEU A 94 2.13 9.59 -7.94
N LEU A 95 2.70 9.58 -9.14
CA LEU A 95 4.15 9.60 -9.34
C LEU A 95 4.81 10.79 -8.64
N THR A 96 4.20 11.97 -8.70
CA THR A 96 4.71 13.19 -8.06
C THR A 96 4.73 13.07 -6.53
N ILE A 97 3.66 12.51 -5.93
CA ILE A 97 3.59 12.27 -4.48
C ILE A 97 4.71 11.32 -4.04
N ASN A 98 4.92 10.22 -4.76
CA ASN A 98 5.92 9.22 -4.42
C ASN A 98 7.36 9.71 -4.67
N ILE A 99 7.60 10.55 -5.68
CA ILE A 99 8.88 11.26 -5.85
C ILE A 99 9.13 12.16 -4.64
N GLY A 100 8.12 12.93 -4.22
CA GLY A 100 8.22 13.82 -3.07
C GLY A 100 8.56 13.08 -1.79
N GLU A 101 7.85 11.99 -1.47
CA GLU A 101 8.15 11.18 -0.28
C GLU A 101 9.58 10.61 -0.33
N TRP A 102 9.97 10.01 -1.46
CA TRP A 102 11.32 9.47 -1.65
C TRP A 102 12.41 10.54 -1.48
N LEU A 103 12.19 11.76 -2.01
CA LEU A 103 13.09 12.89 -1.83
C LEU A 103 13.27 13.24 -0.36
N LEU A 104 12.19 13.25 0.43
CA LEU A 104 12.25 13.63 1.83
C LEU A 104 12.84 12.54 2.74
N THR A 105 12.89 11.28 2.30
CA THR A 105 13.29 10.14 3.15
C THR A 105 14.61 9.51 2.77
N ASP A 106 14.78 9.14 1.50
CA ASP A 106 15.81 8.19 1.05
C ASP A 106 16.74 8.76 -0.02
N ALA A 107 16.38 9.90 -0.62
CA ALA A 107 17.24 10.56 -1.58
C ALA A 107 18.54 11.05 -0.96
N LYS A 108 19.59 10.96 -1.76
CA LYS A 108 20.89 11.58 -1.51
C LYS A 108 21.19 12.52 -2.66
N ILE A 109 21.63 13.74 -2.35
CA ILE A 109 21.95 14.78 -3.33
C ILE A 109 23.38 15.26 -3.17
N ALA A 110 24.00 15.69 -4.28
CA ALA A 110 25.32 16.30 -4.24
C ALA A 110 25.24 17.74 -3.73
N VAL A 111 25.99 18.05 -2.67
CA VAL A 111 26.10 19.39 -2.08
C VAL A 111 27.58 19.68 -1.88
N GLN A 112 28.10 20.69 -2.58
CA GLN A 112 29.51 21.11 -2.48
C GLN A 112 30.55 19.98 -2.72
N GLY A 113 30.19 18.99 -3.55
CA GLY A 113 31.05 17.84 -3.87
C GLY A 113 30.79 16.59 -3.03
N ASP A 114 30.06 16.70 -1.93
CA ASP A 114 29.70 15.58 -1.07
C ASP A 114 28.28 15.08 -1.36
N VAL A 115 28.06 13.78 -1.29
CA VAL A 115 26.72 13.18 -1.37
C VAL A 115 26.10 13.15 0.01
N LYS A 116 25.02 13.90 0.22
CA LYS A 116 24.35 14.05 1.52
C LYS A 116 22.90 13.55 1.48
N PRO A 117 22.42 12.81 2.50
CA PRO A 117 21.01 12.46 2.62
C PRO A 117 20.14 13.71 2.77
N VAL A 118 19.06 13.79 1.99
CA VAL A 118 18.17 14.97 2.00
C VAL A 118 17.55 15.19 3.39
N ARG A 119 17.16 14.13 4.09
CA ARG A 119 16.62 14.22 5.46
C ARG A 119 17.58 14.92 6.44
N GLU A 120 18.88 14.70 6.29
CA GLU A 120 19.90 15.31 7.14
C GLU A 120 20.13 16.78 6.78
N LEU A 121 20.04 17.13 5.49
CA LEU A 121 20.07 18.52 5.05
C LEU A 121 18.87 19.32 5.58
N LEU A 122 17.67 18.73 5.52
CA LEU A 122 16.44 19.38 6.00
C LEU A 122 16.47 19.62 7.51
N LEU A 123 16.94 18.63 8.27
CA LEU A 123 16.96 18.67 9.74
C LEU A 123 18.24 19.29 10.33
N GLY A 124 19.24 19.56 9.49
CA GLY A 124 20.53 20.12 9.90
C GLY A 124 20.45 21.55 10.45
N GLN A 125 21.57 22.05 10.96
CA GLN A 125 21.68 23.38 11.55
C GLN A 125 21.40 24.50 10.54
N ASP A 126 21.90 24.37 9.31
CA ASP A 126 21.65 25.28 8.20
C ASP A 126 20.47 24.81 7.30
N GLY A 127 19.65 23.91 7.84
CA GLY A 127 18.53 23.29 7.14
C GLY A 127 17.29 24.18 7.04
N LEU A 128 16.17 23.53 6.72
CA LEU A 128 14.89 24.24 6.63
C LEU A 128 14.45 24.74 8.01
N SER A 129 14.03 26.01 8.08
CA SER A 129 13.37 26.56 9.26
C SER A 129 12.00 25.92 9.43
N LEU A 130 11.85 25.15 10.50
CA LEU A 130 10.67 24.35 10.81
C LEU A 130 10.18 24.69 12.21
N SER A 131 8.85 24.63 12.41
CA SER A 131 8.28 24.55 13.76
C SER A 131 8.67 23.23 14.42
N ASP A 132 8.55 23.14 15.74
CA ASP A 132 8.80 21.89 16.48
C ASP A 132 7.93 20.74 15.96
N VAL A 133 6.67 21.03 15.61
CA VAL A 133 5.73 20.07 15.00
C VAL A 133 6.24 19.60 13.64
N GLY A 134 6.68 20.52 12.77
CA GLY A 134 7.19 20.17 11.44
C GLY A 134 8.49 19.37 11.49
N ARG A 135 9.40 19.74 12.41
CA ARG A 135 10.65 19.01 12.66
C ARG A 135 10.38 17.60 13.21
N SER A 136 9.45 17.47 14.15
CA SER A 136 9.03 16.17 14.68
C SER A 136 8.42 15.29 13.59
N TRP A 137 7.57 15.85 12.74
CA TRP A 137 6.95 15.11 11.64
C TRP A 137 7.97 14.63 10.60
N LEU A 138 8.87 15.51 10.13
CA LEU A 138 9.93 15.11 9.19
C LEU A 138 10.88 14.07 9.77
N THR A 139 11.19 14.19 11.06
CA THR A 139 11.97 13.17 11.78
C THR A 139 11.22 11.84 11.78
N ALA A 140 9.95 11.83 12.19
CA ALA A 140 9.12 10.62 12.21
C ALA A 140 8.99 9.98 10.81
N LEU A 141 8.80 10.79 9.76
CA LEU A 141 8.77 10.34 8.37
C LEU A 141 10.05 9.60 7.97
N GLY A 142 11.21 10.06 8.43
CA GLY A 142 12.50 9.43 8.15
C GLY A 142 12.78 8.12 8.91
N THR A 143 12.06 7.82 10.00
CA THR A 143 12.42 6.72 10.93
C THR A 143 12.23 5.32 10.35
N ARG A 144 11.03 5.00 9.85
CA ARG A 144 10.72 3.65 9.36
C ARG A 144 11.11 3.51 7.90
N PRO A 145 11.69 2.38 7.47
CA PRO A 145 11.95 2.11 6.05
C PRO A 145 10.63 1.87 5.28
N LEU A 146 10.70 1.98 3.95
CA LEU A 146 9.62 1.57 3.06
C LEU A 146 9.47 0.04 3.14
N SER A 147 8.24 -0.46 3.31
CA SER A 147 7.95 -1.89 3.35
C SER A 147 6.74 -2.26 2.49
N LEU A 148 6.51 -3.55 2.29
CA LEU A 148 5.32 -4.10 1.65
C LEU A 148 4.31 -4.52 2.72
N TYR A 149 3.07 -4.05 2.58
CA TYR A 149 2.00 -4.35 3.52
C TYR A 149 0.86 -5.06 2.82
N GLU A 150 0.36 -6.13 3.44
CA GLU A 150 -0.87 -6.81 3.05
C GLU A 150 -2.03 -6.38 3.95
N VAL A 151 -3.18 -6.10 3.35
CA VAL A 151 -4.40 -5.73 4.07
C VAL A 151 -5.06 -6.98 4.65
N HIS A 152 -5.14 -7.05 5.97
CA HIS A 152 -5.81 -8.13 6.71
C HIS A 152 -7.22 -7.74 7.19
N GLN A 153 -7.49 -6.43 7.33
CA GLN A 153 -8.82 -5.93 7.68
C GLN A 153 -9.03 -4.53 7.12
N VAL A 154 -10.25 -4.24 6.68
CA VAL A 154 -10.65 -2.90 6.24
C VAL A 154 -11.85 -2.43 7.04
N ASN A 155 -11.77 -1.23 7.62
CA ASN A 155 -12.91 -0.48 8.11
C ASN A 155 -13.07 0.81 7.28
N PRO A 156 -13.96 0.81 6.27
CA PRO A 156 -14.03 1.89 5.30
C PRO A 156 -14.24 3.28 5.93
N GLY A 157 -13.30 4.18 5.69
CA GLY A 157 -13.34 5.54 6.23
C GLY A 157 -12.74 5.69 7.63
N VAL A 158 -12.26 4.61 8.25
CA VAL A 158 -11.71 4.60 9.61
C VAL A 158 -10.25 4.15 9.63
N GLY A 159 -9.95 3.00 9.02
CA GLY A 159 -8.59 2.47 9.03
C GLY A 159 -8.49 1.06 8.46
N ILE A 160 -7.27 0.56 8.48
CA ILE A 160 -6.88 -0.74 7.93
C ILE A 160 -5.91 -1.44 8.88
N LEU A 161 -6.01 -2.78 8.94
CA LEU A 161 -5.04 -3.62 9.63
C LEU A 161 -4.05 -4.17 8.60
N LEU A 162 -2.76 -3.92 8.82
CA LEU A 162 -1.69 -4.22 7.87
C LEU A 162 -0.70 -5.24 8.43
N LYS A 163 -0.39 -6.26 7.63
CA LYS A 163 0.72 -7.19 7.87
C LYS A 163 1.96 -6.74 7.11
N ASP A 164 3.08 -6.55 7.81
CA ASP A 164 4.37 -6.33 7.15
C ASP A 164 4.88 -7.64 6.53
N LEU A 165 5.00 -7.65 5.20
CA LEU A 165 5.42 -8.82 4.45
C LEU A 165 6.94 -9.02 4.41
N LEU A 166 7.72 -7.99 4.75
CA LEU A 166 9.18 -8.04 4.83
C LEU A 166 9.67 -8.36 6.25
N SER A 167 8.82 -8.10 7.25
CA SER A 167 9.02 -8.45 8.66
C SER A 167 7.91 -9.38 9.15
N SER A 168 7.90 -10.63 8.67
CA SER A 168 6.81 -11.59 8.92
C SER A 168 6.57 -11.90 10.40
N GLU A 169 7.58 -11.72 11.25
CA GLU A 169 7.46 -11.95 12.70
C GLU A 169 6.82 -10.76 13.43
N SER A 170 6.71 -9.60 12.78
CA SER A 170 6.06 -8.44 13.38
C SER A 170 4.54 -8.63 13.47
N PRO A 171 3.91 -8.19 14.57
CA PRO A 171 2.47 -8.20 14.67
C PRO A 171 1.85 -7.26 13.64
N ASP A 172 0.59 -7.51 13.29
CA ASP A 172 -0.18 -6.64 12.44
C ASP A 172 -0.33 -5.25 13.07
N VAL A 173 -0.31 -4.21 12.23
CA VAL A 173 -0.36 -2.82 12.66
C VAL A 173 -1.67 -2.19 12.22
N TRP A 174 -2.42 -1.65 13.17
CA TRP A 174 -3.58 -0.83 12.85
C TRP A 174 -3.15 0.56 12.37
N VAL A 175 -3.62 0.95 11.19
CA VAL A 175 -3.32 2.23 10.57
C VAL A 175 -4.59 3.06 10.44
N ALA A 176 -4.60 4.23 11.07
CA ALA A 176 -5.69 5.18 10.97
C ALA A 176 -5.66 5.87 9.59
N GLU A 177 -6.60 5.52 8.72
CA GLU A 177 -6.65 5.98 7.34
C GLU A 177 -8.11 6.07 6.87
N SER A 178 -8.52 7.21 6.30
CA SER A 178 -9.92 7.54 6.01
C SER A 178 -10.30 7.62 4.53
N LYS A 179 -9.33 7.79 3.62
CA LYS A 179 -9.58 7.94 2.19
C LYS A 179 -9.30 6.63 1.46
N LEU A 180 -8.08 6.11 1.58
CA LEU A 180 -7.63 4.86 0.96
C LEU A 180 -8.39 3.63 1.47
N SER A 181 -8.76 3.58 2.76
CA SER A 181 -9.55 2.51 3.38
C SER A 181 -10.94 2.40 2.76
N ARG A 182 -11.42 3.44 2.09
CA ARG A 182 -12.67 3.38 1.34
C ARG A 182 -12.52 2.63 0.05
N SER A 183 -11.33 2.55 -0.54
CA SER A 183 -11.03 1.90 -1.82
C SER A 183 -10.38 0.52 -1.70
N LEU A 184 -9.66 0.25 -0.61
CA LEU A 184 -9.00 -1.03 -0.38
C LEU A 184 -9.99 -2.16 -0.11
N VAL A 185 -9.58 -3.37 -0.47
CA VAL A 185 -10.24 -4.63 -0.13
C VAL A 185 -9.27 -5.57 0.58
N LEU A 186 -9.80 -6.67 1.10
CA LEU A 186 -9.01 -7.71 1.75
C LEU A 186 -7.94 -8.25 0.79
N TRP A 187 -6.75 -8.51 1.33
CA TRP A 187 -5.58 -9.00 0.60
C TRP A 187 -4.97 -8.03 -0.42
N ASP A 188 -5.34 -6.75 -0.43
CA ASP A 188 -4.57 -5.76 -1.18
C ASP A 188 -3.13 -5.69 -0.69
N ILE A 189 -2.18 -5.55 -1.60
CA ILE A 189 -0.77 -5.33 -1.27
C ILE A 189 -0.29 -4.01 -1.85
N PHE A 190 0.37 -3.22 -1.01
CA PHE A 190 1.01 -1.99 -1.44
C PHE A 190 2.30 -1.75 -0.65
N GLY A 191 3.27 -1.11 -1.30
CA GLY A 191 4.38 -0.49 -0.59
C GLY A 191 3.91 0.76 0.13
N ALA A 192 4.37 0.99 1.35
CA ALA A 192 4.12 2.23 2.07
C ALA A 192 5.17 2.45 3.16
N ARG A 193 5.21 3.68 3.67
CA ARG A 193 5.90 3.99 4.91
C ARG A 193 4.87 4.29 5.98
N LEU A 194 5.07 3.69 7.14
CA LEU A 194 4.28 4.00 8.32
C LEU A 194 4.95 5.12 9.11
N VAL A 195 4.15 6.06 9.59
CA VAL A 195 4.58 7.16 10.46
C VAL A 195 3.87 6.99 11.79
N GLN A 196 4.66 6.89 12.87
CA GLN A 196 4.15 6.70 14.22
C GLN A 196 4.26 8.01 14.99
N ASN A 197 3.15 8.47 15.55
CA ASN A 197 3.12 9.51 16.56
C ASN A 197 2.75 8.88 17.93
N GLU A 198 2.76 9.65 19.02
CA GLU A 198 2.48 9.13 20.37
C GLU A 198 1.13 8.41 20.50
N GLU A 199 0.14 8.76 19.68
CA GLU A 199 -1.25 8.27 19.80
C GLU A 199 -1.66 7.28 18.71
N GLU A 200 -1.06 7.30 17.53
CA GLU A 200 -1.57 6.59 16.34
C GLU A 200 -0.49 6.32 15.29
N CYS A 201 -0.69 5.23 14.52
CA CYS A 201 0.08 4.90 13.33
C CYS A 201 -0.70 5.33 12.07
N LYS A 202 0.00 5.95 11.12
CA LYS A 202 -0.55 6.45 9.85
C LYS A 202 0.33 6.07 8.67
N LEU A 203 -0.20 6.22 7.46
CA LEU A 203 0.60 6.20 6.23
C LEU A 203 1.33 7.54 6.07
N SER A 204 2.51 7.55 5.45
CA SER A 204 3.23 8.77 5.06
C SER A 204 2.47 9.65 4.07
N GLY A 205 1.47 9.09 3.39
CA GLY A 205 0.72 9.73 2.30
C GLY A 205 1.10 9.19 0.91
N ALA A 206 2.27 8.56 0.77
CA ALA A 206 2.66 7.85 -0.44
C ALA A 206 2.36 6.35 -0.31
N VAL A 207 1.78 5.78 -1.37
CA VAL A 207 1.53 4.34 -1.49
C VAL A 207 1.97 3.84 -2.86
N TYR A 208 2.45 2.61 -2.90
CA TYR A 208 3.00 1.95 -4.07
C TYR A 208 2.15 0.70 -4.35
N PRO A 209 0.97 0.84 -5.00
CA PRO A 209 0.06 -0.28 -5.21
C PRO A 209 0.67 -1.37 -6.10
N PHE A 210 0.36 -2.63 -5.78
CA PHE A 210 0.79 -3.80 -6.55
C PHE A 210 -0.38 -4.74 -6.81
N LEU A 211 -0.34 -5.41 -7.97
CA LEU A 211 -1.07 -6.67 -8.11
C LEU A 211 -0.40 -7.73 -7.23
N ARG A 212 -1.18 -8.68 -6.70
CA ARG A 212 -0.67 -9.71 -5.77
C ARG A 212 0.52 -10.49 -6.31
N GLU A 213 0.49 -10.84 -7.59
CA GLU A 213 1.61 -11.56 -8.26
C GLU A 213 2.88 -10.70 -8.33
N GLU A 214 2.75 -9.42 -8.67
CA GLU A 214 3.85 -8.46 -8.74
C GLU A 214 4.46 -8.23 -7.34
N ALA A 215 3.60 -8.08 -6.32
CA ALA A 215 4.03 -7.95 -4.93
C ALA A 215 4.78 -9.20 -4.45
N THR A 216 4.34 -10.40 -4.82
CA THR A 216 5.00 -11.66 -4.47
C THR A 216 6.40 -11.73 -5.08
N SER A 217 6.53 -11.35 -6.35
CA SER A 217 7.83 -11.25 -7.04
C SER A 217 8.74 -10.19 -6.38
N CYS A 218 8.19 -9.01 -6.07
CA CYS A 218 8.88 -7.93 -5.39
C CYS A 218 9.42 -8.37 -4.01
N LYS A 219 8.56 -8.97 -3.18
CA LYS A 219 8.91 -9.54 -1.88
C LYS A 219 10.04 -10.56 -1.99
N ALA A 220 9.95 -11.51 -2.92
CA ALA A 220 10.97 -12.54 -3.10
C ALA A 220 12.33 -11.96 -3.48
N LYS A 221 12.35 -10.92 -4.35
CA LYS A 221 13.58 -10.19 -4.72
C LYS A 221 14.20 -9.49 -3.51
N ILE A 222 13.39 -8.83 -2.68
CA ILE A 222 13.85 -8.13 -1.48
C ILE A 222 14.43 -9.11 -0.48
N LEU A 223 13.66 -10.14 -0.07
CA LEU A 223 14.08 -11.12 0.93
C LEU A 223 15.37 -11.85 0.54
N ARG A 224 15.58 -12.10 -0.77
CA ARG A 224 16.83 -12.66 -1.27
C ARG A 224 18.01 -11.70 -1.10
N LYS A 225 17.82 -10.40 -1.37
CA LYS A 225 18.87 -9.38 -1.33
C LYS A 225 19.24 -8.95 0.09
N ILE A 226 18.28 -8.93 1.01
CA ILE A 226 18.52 -8.56 2.42
C ILE A 226 18.95 -9.74 3.29
N LYS A 227 18.98 -10.96 2.75
CA LYS A 227 19.36 -12.16 3.50
C LYS A 227 20.74 -11.99 4.14
N GLY A 228 20.78 -12.06 5.47
CA GLY A 228 22.02 -11.91 6.25
C GLY A 228 22.40 -10.47 6.60
N LEU A 229 21.60 -9.48 6.20
CA LEU A 229 21.72 -8.11 6.68
C LEU A 229 20.91 -7.92 7.96
N ASP A 230 21.33 -6.97 8.79
CA ASP A 230 20.48 -6.43 9.84
C ASP A 230 19.26 -5.74 9.19
N PRO A 231 18.01 -6.14 9.50
CA PRO A 231 16.80 -5.50 8.97
C PRO A 231 16.72 -3.99 9.23
N CYS A 232 17.39 -3.50 10.28
CA CYS A 232 17.46 -2.08 10.63
C CYS A 232 18.63 -1.33 9.98
N SER A 233 19.49 -2.01 9.20
CA SER A 233 20.64 -1.38 8.55
C SER A 233 20.26 -0.48 7.38
N GLU A 234 21.09 0.53 7.11
CA GLU A 234 20.92 1.42 5.95
C GLU A 234 20.95 0.65 4.63
N SER A 235 21.76 -0.42 4.53
CA SER A 235 21.78 -1.28 3.34
C SER A 235 20.46 -2.02 3.12
N ALA A 236 19.83 -2.56 4.17
CA ALA A 236 18.52 -3.18 4.07
C ALA A 236 17.46 -2.16 3.64
N ARG A 237 17.50 -0.95 4.24
CA ARG A 237 16.63 0.18 3.88
C ARG A 237 16.75 0.56 2.40
N GLU A 238 17.97 0.74 1.90
CA GLU A 238 18.25 1.07 0.49
C GLU A 238 17.74 -0.01 -0.46
N ILE A 239 17.94 -1.28 -0.13
CA ILE A 239 17.46 -2.41 -0.93
C ILE A 239 15.93 -2.44 -0.97
N CYS A 240 15.26 -2.34 0.18
CA CYS A 240 13.81 -2.34 0.26
C CYS A 240 13.24 -1.18 -0.55
N CYS A 241 13.73 0.04 -0.30
CA CYS A 241 13.30 1.23 -1.03
C CYS A 241 13.52 1.08 -2.54
N GLY A 242 14.72 0.71 -2.97
CA GLY A 242 15.07 0.65 -4.40
C GLY A 242 14.31 -0.42 -5.17
N VAL A 243 14.07 -1.59 -4.56
CA VAL A 243 13.30 -2.66 -5.21
C VAL A 243 11.82 -2.31 -5.28
N ILE A 244 11.21 -1.85 -4.17
CA ILE A 244 9.78 -1.48 -4.15
C ILE A 244 9.50 -0.38 -5.19
N THR A 245 10.29 0.70 -5.19
CA THR A 245 10.06 1.81 -6.13
C THR A 245 10.26 1.38 -7.58
N THR A 246 11.30 0.60 -7.88
CA THR A 246 11.57 0.13 -9.25
C THR A 246 10.46 -0.78 -9.77
N GLU A 247 10.02 -1.75 -8.97
CA GLU A 247 8.98 -2.70 -9.41
C GLU A 247 7.62 -2.00 -9.56
N TRP A 248 7.30 -1.05 -8.68
CA TRP A 248 6.10 -0.22 -8.82
C TRP A 248 6.13 0.69 -10.05
N LEU A 249 7.28 1.33 -10.34
CA LEU A 249 7.41 2.16 -11.55
C LEU A 249 7.21 1.32 -12.82
N ARG A 250 7.64 0.06 -12.83
CA ARG A 250 7.38 -0.86 -13.96
C ARG A 250 5.91 -1.21 -14.08
N SER A 251 5.20 -1.48 -12.98
CA SER A 251 3.75 -1.77 -13.03
C SER A 251 2.93 -0.56 -13.47
N LEU A 252 3.33 0.65 -13.08
CA LEU A 252 2.72 1.89 -13.58
C LEU A 252 2.81 2.02 -15.12
N VAL A 253 3.97 1.69 -15.68
CA VAL A 253 4.20 1.77 -17.13
C VAL A 253 3.46 0.66 -17.88
N ILE A 254 3.48 -0.58 -17.37
CA ILE A 254 2.77 -1.72 -17.97
C ILE A 254 1.26 -1.46 -18.00
N SER A 255 0.68 -1.01 -16.88
CA SER A 255 -0.75 -0.69 -16.80
C SER A 255 -1.13 0.45 -17.74
N HIS A 256 -0.26 1.45 -17.94
CA HIS A 256 -0.52 2.52 -18.91
C HIS A 256 -0.57 2.00 -20.36
N SER A 257 0.32 1.06 -20.72
CA SER A 257 0.26 0.40 -22.02
C SER A 257 -1.00 -0.48 -22.15
N ALA A 258 -1.42 -1.16 -21.08
CA ALA A 258 -2.63 -1.97 -21.08
C ALA A 258 -3.91 -1.13 -21.16
N ASP A 259 -4.01 0.02 -20.49
CA ASP A 259 -5.17 0.93 -20.58
C ASP A 259 -5.39 1.48 -22.00
N SER A 260 -4.33 1.48 -22.84
CA SER A 260 -4.40 1.88 -24.25
C SER A 260 -4.84 0.77 -25.20
N ALA A 261 -4.90 -0.49 -24.73
CA ALA A 261 -5.40 -1.64 -25.46
C ALA A 261 -6.71 -2.08 -24.80
N GLU A 262 -7.84 -1.94 -25.50
CA GLU A 262 -9.19 -2.28 -24.98
C GLU A 262 -9.19 -3.56 -24.13
N GLY A 263 -9.62 -3.39 -22.87
CA GLY A 263 -9.47 -4.35 -21.79
C GLY A 263 -10.06 -5.71 -22.12
N THR A 264 -9.19 -6.71 -22.14
CA THR A 264 -9.53 -8.12 -22.02
C THR A 264 -8.64 -8.71 -20.95
N VAL A 265 -9.03 -8.56 -19.69
CA VAL A 265 -8.55 -9.46 -18.63
C VAL A 265 -9.75 -10.25 -18.13
N LEU A 266 -9.58 -11.55 -18.30
CA LEU A 266 -10.58 -12.58 -18.49
C LEU A 266 -11.39 -12.82 -17.20
N ASP A 267 -12.72 -12.82 -17.34
CA ASP A 267 -13.69 -13.45 -16.46
C ASP A 267 -13.43 -14.97 -16.38
N GLN A 268 -12.34 -15.39 -15.75
CA GLN A 268 -12.29 -16.72 -15.14
C GLN A 268 -12.97 -16.64 -13.78
N LEU A 269 -14.26 -16.28 -13.80
CA LEU A 269 -15.16 -16.56 -12.70
C LEU A 269 -15.16 -18.07 -12.56
N ILE A 270 -14.49 -18.57 -11.51
CA ILE A 270 -14.69 -19.93 -11.04
C ILE A 270 -16.21 -20.13 -10.96
N ASP A 271 -16.71 -21.28 -11.39
CA ASP A 271 -18.10 -21.62 -11.12
C ASP A 271 -18.21 -21.88 -9.62
N LEU A 272 -18.71 -20.89 -8.88
CA LEU A 272 -18.67 -20.83 -7.43
C LEU A 272 -19.91 -21.47 -6.78
N SER A 273 -20.40 -22.59 -7.35
CA SER A 273 -21.41 -23.44 -6.73
C SER A 273 -20.78 -24.42 -5.72
N SER A 274 -21.51 -24.85 -4.69
CA SER A 274 -20.96 -25.79 -3.68
C SER A 274 -20.52 -27.12 -4.29
N ASP A 275 -21.25 -27.62 -5.30
CA ASP A 275 -20.90 -28.86 -6.02
C ASP A 275 -19.62 -28.68 -6.86
N SER A 276 -19.29 -27.44 -7.22
CA SER A 276 -18.09 -27.09 -7.99
C SER A 276 -16.83 -27.02 -7.10
N PHE A 277 -16.97 -26.92 -5.78
CA PHE A 277 -15.82 -26.84 -4.86
C PHE A 277 -15.08 -28.15 -4.67
N ASP A 278 -15.79 -29.26 -4.42
CA ASP A 278 -15.14 -30.58 -4.31
C ASP A 278 -14.45 -30.96 -5.62
N LYS A 279 -15.09 -30.64 -6.74
CA LYS A 279 -14.51 -30.83 -8.07
C LYS A 279 -13.26 -29.99 -8.25
N TRP A 280 -13.33 -28.69 -7.99
CA TRP A 280 -12.18 -27.79 -8.08
C TRP A 280 -11.01 -28.23 -7.16
N ALA A 281 -11.32 -28.72 -5.95
CA ALA A 281 -10.31 -29.18 -4.99
C ALA A 281 -9.52 -30.42 -5.47
N GLU A 282 -10.08 -31.19 -6.40
CA GLU A 282 -9.48 -32.38 -7.00
C GLU A 282 -8.92 -32.14 -8.42
N GLU A 283 -9.26 -31.03 -9.07
CA GLU A 283 -8.80 -30.71 -10.41
C GLU A 283 -7.35 -30.20 -10.44
N PRO A 284 -6.48 -30.73 -11.32
CA PRO A 284 -5.13 -30.21 -11.51
C PRO A 284 -5.12 -28.76 -12.00
N LEU A 285 -4.37 -27.89 -11.32
CA LEU A 285 -4.21 -26.50 -11.70
C LEU A 285 -2.76 -26.21 -12.12
N ASP A 286 -2.58 -25.56 -13.26
CA ASP A 286 -1.24 -25.21 -13.78
C ASP A 286 -0.47 -24.31 -12.80
N VAL A 287 -1.17 -23.39 -12.13
CA VAL A 287 -0.60 -22.50 -11.10
C VAL A 287 -0.01 -23.27 -9.90
N LEU A 288 -0.42 -24.52 -9.70
CA LEU A 288 0.10 -25.42 -8.65
C LEU A 288 1.09 -26.47 -9.20
N GLY A 289 1.56 -26.29 -10.43
CA GLY A 289 2.41 -27.23 -11.15
C GLY A 289 1.62 -28.49 -11.57
N SER A 290 0.42 -28.29 -12.10
CA SER A 290 -0.51 -29.34 -12.55
C SER A 290 -0.84 -30.35 -11.46
N ARG A 291 -0.92 -29.88 -10.20
CA ARG A 291 -1.42 -30.62 -9.04
C ARG A 291 -2.76 -30.04 -8.63
N SER A 292 -3.63 -30.87 -8.06
CA SER A 292 -4.86 -30.38 -7.45
C SER A 292 -4.59 -29.66 -6.13
N PRO A 293 -5.48 -28.75 -5.70
CA PRO A 293 -5.38 -28.11 -4.39
C PRO A 293 -5.14 -29.12 -3.26
N ARG A 294 -5.96 -30.18 -3.14
CA ARG A 294 -5.80 -31.22 -2.10
C ARG A 294 -4.45 -31.93 -2.18
N ASN A 295 -3.97 -32.25 -3.37
CA ASN A 295 -2.67 -32.90 -3.53
C ASN A 295 -1.50 -31.96 -3.20
N ALA A 296 -1.61 -30.67 -3.52
CA ALA A 296 -0.59 -29.67 -3.20
C ALA A 296 -0.42 -29.48 -1.67
N LEU A 297 -1.51 -29.60 -0.90
CA LEU A 297 -1.50 -29.48 0.58
C LEU A 297 -0.57 -30.46 1.29
N ARG A 298 -0.16 -31.56 0.63
CA ARG A 298 0.75 -32.57 1.21
C ARG A 298 2.16 -32.06 1.50
N THR A 299 2.51 -30.88 1.00
CA THR A 299 3.83 -30.26 1.22
C THR A 299 3.67 -28.86 1.79
N ALA A 300 4.62 -28.42 2.62
CA ALA A 300 4.59 -27.05 3.16
C ALA A 300 4.62 -25.98 2.05
N ALA A 301 5.36 -26.24 0.96
CA ALA A 301 5.41 -25.34 -0.20
C ALA A 301 4.09 -25.29 -0.95
N GLY A 302 3.47 -26.45 -1.21
CA GLY A 302 2.16 -26.52 -1.86
C GLY A 302 1.05 -25.94 -0.99
N ARG A 303 1.08 -26.14 0.34
CA ARG A 303 0.16 -25.48 1.28
C ARG A 303 0.21 -23.96 1.15
N ARG A 304 1.41 -23.37 1.11
CA ARG A 304 1.57 -21.92 0.88
C ARG A 304 1.05 -21.49 -0.50
N ALA A 305 1.30 -22.27 -1.54
CA ALA A 305 0.81 -21.96 -2.89
C ALA A 305 -0.73 -21.98 -2.97
N VAL A 306 -1.39 -22.93 -2.30
CA VAL A 306 -2.86 -22.98 -2.23
C VAL A 306 -3.42 -21.80 -1.43
N VAL A 307 -2.81 -21.44 -0.30
CA VAL A 307 -3.19 -20.25 0.48
C VAL A 307 -3.11 -18.98 -0.37
N GLU A 308 -2.00 -18.76 -1.09
CA GLU A 308 -1.86 -17.60 -1.98
C GLU A 308 -2.89 -17.60 -3.12
N LEU A 309 -3.23 -18.77 -3.66
CA LEU A 309 -4.25 -18.90 -4.69
C LEU A 309 -5.64 -18.47 -4.18
N LEU A 310 -6.02 -18.91 -2.97
CA LEU A 310 -7.29 -18.53 -2.35
C LEU A 310 -7.34 -17.02 -2.06
N LYS A 311 -6.27 -16.45 -1.50
CA LYS A 311 -6.16 -15.00 -1.29
C LYS A 311 -6.31 -14.23 -2.59
N ASN A 312 -5.72 -14.72 -3.68
CA ASN A 312 -5.85 -14.09 -5.00
C ASN A 312 -7.30 -14.10 -5.51
N TYR A 313 -8.00 -15.23 -5.40
CA TYR A 313 -9.41 -15.31 -5.80
C TYR A 313 -10.31 -14.39 -4.96
N GLU A 314 -10.12 -14.38 -3.64
CA GLU A 314 -10.83 -13.45 -2.76
C GLU A 314 -10.59 -11.99 -3.14
N ASN A 315 -9.34 -11.62 -3.38
CA ASN A 315 -8.96 -10.26 -3.77
C ASN A 315 -9.61 -9.84 -5.11
N GLN A 316 -9.52 -10.70 -6.12
CA GLN A 316 -10.12 -10.45 -7.45
C GLN A 316 -11.63 -10.33 -7.38
N ASN A 317 -12.31 -11.20 -6.64
CA ASN A 317 -13.76 -11.12 -6.45
C ASN A 317 -14.17 -9.83 -5.73
N ALA A 318 -13.44 -9.44 -4.68
CA ALA A 318 -13.72 -8.21 -3.95
C ALA A 318 -13.55 -6.96 -4.83
N HIS A 319 -12.51 -6.90 -5.66
CA HIS A 319 -12.32 -5.83 -6.64
C HIS A 319 -13.42 -5.82 -7.71
N HIS A 320 -13.80 -6.98 -8.23
CA HIS A 320 -14.89 -7.09 -9.21
C HIS A 320 -16.20 -6.54 -8.65
N VAL A 321 -16.61 -7.00 -7.45
CA VAL A 321 -17.84 -6.54 -6.79
C VAL A 321 -17.78 -5.04 -6.50
N ARG A 322 -16.60 -4.52 -6.19
CA ARG A 322 -16.40 -3.10 -5.95
C ARG A 322 -16.55 -2.26 -7.22
N LEU A 323 -16.02 -2.72 -8.35
CA LEU A 323 -16.04 -1.99 -9.63
C LEU A 323 -17.39 -2.11 -10.34
N PHE A 324 -18.00 -3.29 -10.33
CA PHE A 324 -19.18 -3.61 -11.13
C PHE A 324 -20.45 -3.81 -10.30
N GLY A 325 -20.35 -3.80 -8.97
CA GLY A 325 -21.43 -4.16 -8.07
C GLY A 325 -21.63 -5.68 -7.98
N GLY A 326 -22.62 -6.11 -7.19
CA GLY A 326 -22.94 -7.52 -6.96
C GLY A 326 -22.78 -7.91 -5.49
N GLU A 327 -22.94 -9.20 -5.22
CA GLU A 327 -22.68 -9.78 -3.89
C GLU A 327 -21.27 -10.38 -3.87
N ALA A 328 -20.52 -10.10 -2.80
CA ALA A 328 -19.23 -10.72 -2.56
C ALA A 328 -19.41 -12.22 -2.37
N PHE A 329 -18.56 -12.99 -3.02
CA PHE A 329 -18.56 -14.42 -2.84
C PHE A 329 -17.97 -14.81 -1.48
N ALA A 330 -18.61 -15.74 -0.78
CA ALA A 330 -18.14 -16.24 0.50
C ALA A 330 -17.13 -17.37 0.27
N PHE A 331 -15.85 -17.09 0.49
CA PHE A 331 -14.76 -18.04 0.28
C PHE A 331 -14.49 -18.92 1.51
N GLU A 332 -15.06 -18.61 2.67
CA GLU A 332 -14.89 -19.37 3.93
C GLU A 332 -15.11 -20.88 3.74
N PRO A 333 -16.15 -21.36 3.04
CA PRO A 333 -16.35 -22.79 2.84
C PRO A 333 -15.20 -23.46 2.06
N LEU A 334 -14.50 -22.72 1.19
CA LEU A 334 -13.37 -23.24 0.42
C LEU A 334 -12.11 -23.39 1.29
N TRP A 335 -11.90 -22.48 2.24
CA TRP A 335 -10.85 -22.62 3.26
C TRP A 335 -11.12 -23.82 4.16
N ASP A 336 -12.37 -23.94 4.64
CA ASP A 336 -12.80 -25.04 5.51
C ASP A 336 -12.67 -26.40 4.81
N LEU A 337 -13.10 -26.50 3.55
CA LEU A 337 -13.00 -27.71 2.73
C LEU A 337 -11.54 -28.22 2.61
N LEU A 338 -10.59 -27.30 2.58
CA LEU A 338 -9.16 -27.59 2.45
C LEU A 338 -8.46 -27.73 3.82
N GLY A 339 -9.17 -27.56 4.94
CA GLY A 339 -8.57 -27.57 6.28
C GLY A 339 -7.51 -26.47 6.44
N LEU A 340 -7.74 -25.33 5.81
CA LEU A 340 -6.92 -24.13 5.91
C LEU A 340 -7.61 -23.10 6.79
N LYS A 341 -6.82 -22.17 7.34
CA LYS A 341 -7.31 -21.02 8.09
C LYS A 341 -6.71 -19.75 7.49
N ARG A 342 -7.43 -18.64 7.63
CA ARG A 342 -6.89 -17.31 7.31
C ARG A 342 -5.80 -16.94 8.32
N ASP A 343 -4.84 -16.13 7.88
CA ASP A 343 -3.83 -15.61 8.78
C ASP A 343 -4.50 -14.73 9.85
N GLY A 344 -4.42 -15.12 11.12
CA GLY A 344 -5.06 -14.44 12.24
C GLY A 344 -6.27 -15.16 12.88
N GLU A 345 -6.70 -16.31 12.35
CA GLU A 345 -7.75 -17.21 12.89
C GLU A 345 -7.21 -18.59 13.33
#